data_AF-A0A562LQS2-F1
#
_entry.id   AF-A0A562LQS2-F1
#
_cell.length_a   1.000
_cell.length_b   1.000
_cell.length_c   1.000
_cell.angle_alpha   90.00
_cell.angle_beta   90.00
_cell.angle_gamma   90.00
#
_symmetry.space_group_name_H-M   'P 1'
#
loop_
_entity.id
_entity.type
_entity.pdbx_description
1 polymer ?
#
loop_
_entity_poly.entity_id
_entity_poly.type
_entity_poly.pdbx_seq_one_letter_code
_entity_poly.pdbx_strand_id
1 'polypeptide(L)' 'MPGHDTYTRTRNIHDEIAAIARQTAYVRDLIAQSCEILKQPLPDTFLGRKTHEPFPITLGPSPERER' A
#
# COMPACT_ATOMS: atom_id res chain seq x y z
N MET A 1 41.80 33.38 -15.91
CA MET A 1 40.96 32.89 -17.03
C MET A 1 39.65 32.35 -16.46
N PRO A 2 38.50 33.04 -16.64
CA PRO A 2 37.26 32.78 -15.89
C PRO A 2 36.31 31.73 -16.52
N GLY A 3 36.81 30.83 -17.37
CA GLY A 3 35.97 29.89 -18.15
C GLY A 3 35.94 28.43 -17.66
N HIS A 4 36.82 28.04 -16.73
CA HIS A 4 36.92 26.63 -16.33
C HIS A 4 35.82 26.24 -15.33
N ASP A 5 35.43 27.16 -14.44
CA ASP A 5 34.53 26.88 -13.32
C ASP A 5 33.07 26.71 -13.75
N THR A 6 32.66 27.38 -14.82
CA THR A 6 31.28 27.33 -15.34
C THR A 6 30.97 26.00 -16.03
N TYR A 7 31.96 25.41 -16.70
CA TYR A 7 31.82 24.13 -17.38
C TYR A 7 31.78 22.95 -16.40
N THR A 8 32.60 23.01 -15.35
CA THR A 8 32.56 22.01 -14.26
C THR A 8 31.24 22.08 -13.48
N ARG A 9 30.73 23.29 -13.21
CA ARG A 9 29.44 23.49 -12.54
C ARG A 9 28.26 22.95 -13.34
N THR A 10 28.23 23.20 -14.65
CA THR A 10 27.14 22.73 -15.52
C THR A 10 27.13 21.21 -15.67
N ARG A 11 28.31 20.56 -15.74
CA ARG A 11 28.41 19.10 -15.69
C ARG A 11 27.84 18.51 -14.39
N ASN A 12 28.22 19.06 -13.24
CA ASN A 12 27.71 18.61 -11.95
C ASN A 12 26.16 18.69 -11.87
N ILE A 13 25.58 19.79 -12.37
CA ILE A 13 24.12 19.97 -12.42
C ILE A 13 23.45 18.92 -13.32
N HIS A 14 24.03 18.61 -14.49
CA HIS A 14 23.48 17.58 -15.36
C HIS A 14 23.54 16.19 -14.73
N ASP A 15 24.63 15.87 -14.03
CA ASP A 15 24.79 14.60 -13.34
C ASP A 15 23.79 14.45 -12.17
N GLU A 16 23.55 15.53 -11.42
CA GLU A 16 22.53 15.58 -10.37
C GLU A 16 21.12 15.41 -10.94
N ILE A 17 20.77 16.10 -12.03
CA ILE A 17 19.48 15.92 -12.71
C ILE A 17 19.30 14.48 -13.17
N ALA A 18 20.35 13.88 -13.75
CA ALA A 18 20.31 12.49 -14.20
C ALA A 18 20.16 11.52 -13.00
N ALA A 19 20.81 11.80 -11.88
CA ALA A 19 20.66 11.01 -10.65
C ALA A 19 19.23 11.09 -10.10
N ILE A 20 18.64 12.29 -10.03
CA ILE A 20 17.25 12.49 -9.61
C ILE A 20 16.29 11.76 -10.54
N ALA A 21 16.50 11.85 -11.86
CA ALA A 21 15.67 11.16 -12.85
C ALA A 21 15.71 9.64 -12.65
N ARG A 22 16.89 9.05 -12.45
CA ARG A 22 17.06 7.61 -12.17
C ARG A 22 16.34 7.21 -10.87
N GLN A 23 16.54 7.97 -9.80
CA GLN A 23 15.88 7.69 -8.52
C GLN A 23 14.35 7.77 -8.64
N THR A 24 13.86 8.78 -9.34
CA THR A 24 12.41 8.97 -9.56
C THR A 24 11.83 7.82 -10.39
N ALA A 25 12.52 7.36 -11.42
CA ALA A 25 12.10 6.22 -12.21
C ALA A 25 12.03 4.94 -11.36
N TYR A 26 13.04 4.70 -10.53
CA TYR A 26 13.07 3.55 -9.62
C TYR A 26 11.91 3.55 -8.62
N VAL A 27 11.63 4.69 -7.98
CA VAL A 27 10.51 4.82 -7.03
C VAL A 27 9.17 4.60 -7.73
N ARG A 28 8.99 5.11 -8.96
CA ARG A 28 7.77 4.90 -9.74
C ARG A 28 7.55 3.41 -10.06
N ASP A 29 8.61 2.69 -10.41
CA ASP A 29 8.54 1.26 -10.68
C ASP A 29 8.13 0.46 -9.44
N LEU A 30 8.73 0.76 -8.27
CA LEU A 30 8.32 0.14 -6.99
C LEU A 30 6.86 0.40 -6.64
N ILE A 31 6.38 1.63 -6.85
CA ILE A 31 4.97 1.97 -6.61
C ILE A 31 4.07 1.19 -7.58
N ALA A 32 4.42 1.11 -8.86
CA ALA A 32 3.65 0.36 -9.85
C ALA A 32 3.54 -1.12 -9.47
N GLN A 33 4.65 -1.76 -9.10
CA GLN A 33 4.67 -3.15 -8.64
C GLN A 33 3.82 -3.35 -7.38
N SER A 34 3.89 -2.42 -6.42
CA SER A 34 3.09 -2.45 -5.20
C SER A 34 1.59 -2.34 -5.51
N CYS A 35 1.21 -1.48 -6.45
CA CYS A 35 -0.18 -1.35 -6.90
C CYS A 35 -0.71 -2.63 -7.54
N GLU A 36 0.12 -3.37 -8.30
CA GLU A 36 -0.30 -4.67 -8.86
C GLU A 36 -0.60 -5.70 -7.76
N ILE A 37 0.16 -5.72 -6.67
CA ILE A 37 -0.12 -6.58 -5.51
C ILE A 37 -1.46 -6.18 -4.87
N LEU A 38 -1.72 -4.89 -4.72
CA LEU A 38 -2.98 -4.41 -4.11
C LEU A 38 -4.23 -4.68 -4.96
N LYS A 39 -4.07 -4.94 -6.27
CA LYS A 39 -5.17 -5.38 -7.15
C LYS A 39 -5.49 -6.86 -6.99
N GLN A 40 -4.62 -7.64 -6.37
CA GLN A 40 -4.89 -9.06 -6.16
C GLN A 40 -6.06 -9.23 -5.19
N PRO A 41 -6.86 -10.30 -5.34
CA PRO A 41 -7.93 -10.58 -4.40
C PRO A 41 -7.36 -10.66 -2.98
N LEU A 42 -8.09 -10.11 -2.01
CA LEU A 42 -7.70 -10.24 -0.61
C LEU A 42 -7.49 -11.72 -0.31
N PRO A 43 -6.34 -12.12 0.25
CA PRO A 43 -6.17 -13.49 0.71
C PRO A 43 -7.30 -13.78 1.71
N ASP A 44 -7.95 -14.92 1.56
CA ASP A 44 -8.99 -15.35 2.49
C ASP A 44 -8.33 -15.59 3.86
N THR A 45 -8.34 -14.55 4.70
CA THR A 45 -7.80 -14.60 6.06
C THR A 45 -8.67 -15.44 7.01
N PHE A 46 -9.80 -15.96 6.54
CA PHE A 46 -10.71 -16.84 7.28
C PHE A 46 -10.59 -18.30 6.85
N LEU A 47 -9.79 -18.63 5.83
CA LEU A 47 -9.58 -20.00 5.37
C LEU A 47 -8.94 -20.82 6.50
N GLY A 48 -9.74 -21.68 7.15
CA GLY A 48 -9.34 -22.49 8.32
C GLY A 48 -9.64 -21.87 9.69
N ARG A 49 -10.18 -20.65 9.76
CA ARG A 49 -10.70 -20.09 11.02
C ARG A 49 -12.15 -20.53 11.19
N LYS A 50 -12.50 -21.07 12.35
CA LYS A 50 -13.91 -21.20 12.74
C LYS A 50 -14.47 -19.78 12.86
N THR A 51 -15.30 -19.37 11.90
CA THR A 51 -16.15 -18.19 12.06
C THR A 51 -16.90 -18.34 13.38
N HIS A 52 -16.96 -17.27 14.17
CA HIS A 52 -17.68 -17.29 15.43
C HIS A 52 -19.13 -17.69 15.15
N GLU A 53 -19.60 -18.78 15.76
CA GLU A 53 -20.99 -19.23 15.65
C GLU A 53 -21.91 -18.08 16.07
N PRO A 54 -23.07 -17.90 15.42
CA PRO A 54 -24.02 -16.87 15.83
C PRO A 54 -24.36 -17.05 17.32
N PHE A 55 -24.50 -15.95 18.04
CA PHE A 55 -24.94 -16.00 19.43
C PHE A 55 -26.24 -16.79 19.52
N PRO A 56 -26.38 -17.71 20.50
CA PRO A 56 -27.59 -18.50 20.63
C PRO A 56 -28.79 -17.57 20.78
N ILE A 57 -29.69 -17.61 19.80
CA ILE A 57 -31.02 -17.00 19.88
C ILE A 57 -31.84 -17.91 20.76
N THR A 58 -31.52 -17.96 22.06
CA THR A 58 -32.49 -18.48 23.01
C THR A 58 -33.66 -17.50 22.97
N LEU A 59 -34.74 -17.88 22.30
CA LEU A 59 -36.08 -17.42 22.65
C LEU A 59 -36.17 -17.61 24.17
N GLY A 60 -36.01 -16.52 24.93
CA GLY A 60 -36.44 -16.52 26.31
C GLY A 60 -37.92 -16.90 26.33
N PRO A 61 -38.39 -17.69 27.31
CA PRO A 61 -39.80 -18.00 27.40
C PRO A 61 -40.57 -16.67 27.46
N SER A 62 -41.42 -16.43 26.47
CA SER A 62 -42.45 -15.41 26.57
C SER A 62 -43.19 -15.68 27.89
N PRO A 63 -43.29 -14.71 28.82
CA PRO A 63 -44.23 -14.87 29.91
C PRO A 63 -45.61 -14.84 29.26
N GLU A 64 -46.15 -16.02 29.01
CA GLU A 64 -47.54 -16.19 28.69
C GLU A 64 -48.35 -15.53 29.81
N ARG A 65 -49.27 -14.68 29.35
CA ARG A 65 -50.35 -14.05 30.11
C ARG A 65 -50.86 -14.98 31.20
N GLU A 66 -50.58 -14.66 32.46
CA GLU A 66 -51.34 -15.19 33.58
C GLU A 66 -52.22 -14.06 34.15
N ARG A 67 -53.50 -14.21 33.83
CA ARG A 67 -54.76 -13.60 34.31
C ARG A 67 -54.72 -12.34 35.17
#